data_AF-A0A381XQP0-F1
#
_entry.id   AF-A0A381XQP0-F1
#
_cell.length_a   1.000
_cell.length_b   1.000
_cell.length_c   1.000
_cell.angle_alpha   90.00
_cell.angle_beta   90.00
_cell.angle_gamma   90.00
#
_symmetry.space_group_name_H-M   'P 1'
#
loop_
_entity.id
_entity.type
_entity.pdbx_description
1 polymer ?
#
loop_
_entity_poly.entity_id
_entity_poly.type
_entity_poly.pdbx_seq_one_letter_code
_entity_poly.pdbx_strand_id
1 'polypeptide(L)'
;MRKFLEIDLATRSVEIEQLEGEAIIRAGRYYTAKTLVDRGVATVEPLSPGNPLIFSAGPLAGTNFSNANRLSVGCRSPLTGGIKESNSGGTFAFALGQLELSGFTLNNATEDWVVIHIQKSGEVRFDSAEQYLGKSNFEAAALLHDNYGKKVSLAICG
;
A
#
# COMPACT_ATOMS: atom_id res chain seq x y z
N MET A 1 15.06 9.32 -8.07
CA MET A 1 14.95 8.86 -6.67
C MET A 1 13.46 8.73 -6.35
N ARG A 2 13.05 7.72 -5.59
CA ARG A 2 11.67 7.56 -5.06
C ARG A 2 11.71 7.01 -3.65
N LYS A 3 10.72 7.31 -2.84
CA LYS A 3 10.65 6.83 -1.45
C LYS A 3 9.82 5.54 -1.37
N PHE A 4 10.08 4.73 -0.36
CA PHE A 4 9.26 3.60 0.03
C PHE A 4 8.97 3.71 1.53
N LEU A 5 7.72 3.55 1.94
CA LEU A 5 7.32 3.77 3.34
C LEU A 5 7.21 2.43 4.08
N GLU A 6 7.85 2.30 5.23
CA GLU A 6 7.62 1.20 6.16
C GLU A 6 6.72 1.72 7.28
N ILE A 7 5.46 1.30 7.28
CA ILE A 7 4.44 1.78 8.20
C ILE A 7 4.19 0.70 9.25
N ASP A 8 4.46 1.03 10.51
CA ASP A 8 4.11 0.17 11.64
C ASP A 8 2.70 0.53 12.12
N LEU A 9 1.75 -0.40 12.01
CA LEU A 9 0.36 -0.16 12.39
C LEU A 9 0.18 -0.11 13.91
N ALA A 10 1.00 -0.82 14.68
CA ALA A 10 0.88 -0.87 16.13
C ALA A 10 1.32 0.44 16.78
N THR A 11 2.38 1.06 16.27
CA THR A 11 2.93 2.32 16.80
C THR A 11 2.53 3.56 15.99
N ARG A 12 1.99 3.36 14.78
CA ARG A 12 1.72 4.40 13.77
C ARG A 12 2.98 5.17 13.34
N SER A 13 4.16 4.57 13.50
CA SER A 13 5.41 5.14 13.01
C SER A 13 5.58 4.89 11.51
N VAL A 14 6.22 5.85 10.83
CA VAL A 14 6.52 5.76 9.40
C VAL A 14 8.02 5.97 9.20
N GLU A 15 8.69 4.93 8.72
CA GLU A 15 10.06 5.01 8.26
C GLU A 15 10.10 5.17 6.74
N ILE A 16 11.10 5.90 6.26
CA ILE A 16 11.25 6.23 4.84
C ILE A 16 12.55 5.60 4.33
N GLU A 17 12.41 4.65 3.40
CA GLU A 17 13.52 4.11 2.62
C GLU A 17 13.67 4.91 1.32
N GLN A 18 14.90 5.33 0.99
CA GLN A 18 15.19 6.00 -0.26
C GLN A 18 15.60 4.97 -1.33
N LEU A 19 14.83 4.87 -2.42
CA LEU A 19 15.14 4.00 -3.56
C LEU A 19 15.74 4.80 -4.72
N GLU A 20 16.74 4.21 -5.35
CA GLU A 20 17.47 4.78 -6.48
C GLU A 20 17.82 3.74 -7.55
N GLY A 21 18.04 4.20 -8.78
CA GLY A 21 18.51 3.36 -9.89
C GLY A 21 17.71 2.07 -10.06
N GLU A 22 18.41 0.95 -9.99
CA GLU A 22 17.84 -0.39 -10.16
C GLU A 22 16.78 -0.75 -9.10
N ALA A 23 16.90 -0.21 -7.87
CA ALA A 23 15.92 -0.49 -6.81
C ALA A 23 14.51 0.01 -7.20
N ILE A 24 14.41 1.13 -7.94
CA ILE A 24 13.14 1.63 -8.47
C ILE A 24 12.61 0.68 -9.57
N ILE A 25 13.49 0.23 -10.47
CA ILE A 25 13.14 -0.69 -11.57
C ILE A 25 12.59 -2.01 -11.01
N ARG A 26 13.17 -2.47 -9.89
CA ARG A 26 12.79 -3.68 -9.16
C ARG A 26 11.57 -3.50 -8.23
N ALA A 27 10.89 -2.35 -8.24
CA ALA A 27 9.62 -2.18 -7.55
C ALA A 27 8.50 -3.08 -8.16
N GLY A 28 7.28 -2.97 -7.63
CA GLY A 28 6.16 -3.81 -8.02
C GLY A 28 6.31 -5.25 -7.55
N ARG A 29 5.95 -6.21 -8.41
CA ARG A 29 5.93 -7.64 -8.08
C ARG A 29 7.27 -8.15 -7.55
N TYR A 30 8.40 -7.74 -8.14
CA TYR A 30 9.71 -8.20 -7.68
C TYR A 30 9.94 -7.82 -6.22
N TYR A 31 9.74 -6.54 -5.88
CA TYR A 31 9.88 -6.05 -4.51
C TYR A 31 9.01 -6.84 -3.55
N THR A 32 7.73 -7.05 -3.88
CA THR A 32 6.83 -7.85 -3.00
C THR A 32 7.38 -9.26 -2.73
N ALA A 33 7.84 -9.97 -3.76
CA ALA A 33 8.31 -11.34 -3.59
C ALA A 33 9.66 -11.41 -2.87
N LYS A 34 10.60 -10.54 -3.25
CA LYS A 34 11.93 -10.49 -2.64
C LYS A 34 11.84 -10.15 -1.15
N THR A 35 11.05 -9.14 -0.80
CA THR A 35 10.87 -8.72 0.60
C THR A 35 10.25 -9.83 1.44
N LEU A 36 9.23 -10.54 0.95
CA LEU A 36 8.62 -11.64 1.69
C LEU A 36 9.59 -12.82 1.91
N VAL A 37 10.45 -13.12 0.92
CA VAL A 37 11.49 -14.14 1.05
C VAL A 37 12.55 -13.72 2.06
N ASP A 38 13.04 -12.48 1.97
CA ASP A 38 14.08 -11.96 2.86
C ASP A 38 13.62 -11.88 4.32
N ARG A 39 12.33 -11.58 4.54
CA ARG A 39 11.71 -11.57 5.86
C ARG A 39 11.28 -12.95 6.36
N GLY A 40 11.52 -14.01 5.58
CA GLY A 40 11.19 -15.38 6.01
C GLY A 40 9.71 -15.64 6.24
N VAL A 41 8.81 -14.92 5.55
CA VAL A 41 7.36 -14.95 5.83
C VAL A 41 6.73 -16.33 5.56
N ALA A 42 7.43 -17.23 4.88
CA ALA A 42 6.99 -18.60 4.60
C ALA A 42 6.56 -19.40 5.83
N THR A 43 7.04 -19.07 7.03
CA THR A 43 6.67 -19.74 8.30
C THR A 43 5.69 -18.94 9.17
N VAL A 44 5.31 -17.72 8.76
CA VAL A 44 4.46 -16.80 9.54
C VAL A 44 2.98 -17.08 9.33
N GLU A 45 2.18 -17.20 10.40
CA GLU A 45 0.73 -17.41 10.26
C GLU A 45 0.05 -16.30 9.43
N PRO A 46 -0.69 -16.62 8.34
CA PRO A 46 -1.13 -15.62 7.36
C PRO A 46 -2.03 -14.50 7.88
N LEU A 47 -2.79 -14.73 8.95
CA LEU A 47 -3.66 -13.71 9.56
C LEU A 47 -3.05 -13.11 10.84
N SER A 48 -1.79 -13.41 11.14
CA SER A 48 -1.09 -12.82 12.28
C SER A 48 -0.51 -11.44 11.94
N PRO A 49 -0.25 -10.59 12.95
CA PRO A 49 0.47 -9.32 12.78
C PRO A 49 1.86 -9.47 12.13
N GLY A 50 2.46 -10.67 12.18
CA GLY A 50 3.75 -10.93 11.56
C GLY A 50 3.72 -10.98 10.02
N ASN A 51 2.54 -11.04 9.39
CA ASN A 51 2.41 -11.12 7.93
C ASN A 51 2.28 -9.71 7.33
N PRO A 52 3.33 -9.15 6.72
CA PRO A 52 3.27 -7.80 6.16
C PRO A 52 2.39 -7.76 4.91
N LEU A 53 1.69 -6.64 4.71
CA LEU A 53 0.95 -6.35 3.48
C LEU A 53 1.67 -5.26 2.68
N ILE A 54 2.22 -5.62 1.53
CA ILE A 54 3.09 -4.76 0.73
C ILE A 54 2.31 -4.21 -0.46
N PHE A 55 2.28 -2.89 -0.60
CA PHE A 55 1.78 -2.17 -1.76
C PHE A 55 2.98 -1.60 -2.54
N SER A 56 3.23 -2.08 -3.74
CA SER A 56 4.38 -1.66 -4.55
C SER A 56 3.93 -1.21 -5.95
N ALA A 57 4.17 0.06 -6.26
CA ALA A 57 3.87 0.65 -7.55
C ALA A 57 5.00 0.36 -8.55
N GLY A 58 4.63 0.12 -9.81
CA GLY A 58 5.62 -0.09 -10.87
C GLY A 58 6.53 1.14 -11.08
N PRO A 59 7.73 0.95 -11.66
CA PRO A 59 8.72 2.02 -11.85
C PRO A 59 8.21 3.21 -12.69
N LEU A 60 7.28 2.94 -13.59
CA LEU A 60 6.70 3.93 -14.50
C LEU A 60 5.36 4.50 -14.00
N ALA A 61 4.89 4.08 -12.83
CA ALA A 61 3.67 4.61 -12.24
C ALA A 61 3.82 6.12 -11.97
N GLY A 62 2.76 6.89 -12.20
CA GLY A 62 2.79 8.35 -12.07
C GLY A 62 3.38 9.08 -13.28
N THR A 63 3.70 8.39 -14.37
CA THR A 63 4.15 9.00 -15.62
C THR A 63 3.03 8.99 -16.68
N ASN A 64 3.29 9.62 -17.83
CA ASN A 64 2.40 9.57 -19.00
C ASN A 64 2.56 8.29 -19.84
N PHE A 65 3.33 7.30 -19.35
CA PHE A 65 3.53 6.06 -20.09
C PHE A 65 2.26 5.21 -20.07
N SER A 66 1.81 4.81 -21.26
CA SER A 66 0.55 4.09 -21.43
C SER A 66 0.54 2.76 -20.67
N ASN A 67 -0.56 2.48 -19.96
CA ASN A 67 -0.79 1.26 -19.18
C ASN A 67 0.23 0.97 -18.07
N ALA A 68 1.03 1.96 -17.65
CA ALA A 68 2.12 1.77 -16.70
C ALA A 68 1.73 1.93 -15.22
N ASN A 69 0.52 2.43 -14.95
CA ASN A 69 0.01 2.67 -13.59
C ASN A 69 -0.52 1.39 -12.96
N ARG A 70 0.39 0.42 -12.73
CA ARG A 70 0.07 -0.86 -12.09
C ARG A 70 0.56 -0.89 -10.64
N LEU A 71 -0.27 -1.46 -9.78
CA LEU A 71 -0.01 -1.70 -8.37
C LEU A 71 0.11 -3.20 -8.14
N SER A 72 1.17 -3.62 -7.47
CA SER A 72 1.32 -4.96 -6.93
C SER A 72 1.02 -4.93 -5.45
N VAL A 73 0.09 -5.76 -5.00
CA VAL A 73 -0.26 -5.94 -3.58
C VAL A 73 0.06 -7.37 -3.18
N GLY A 74 0.91 -7.58 -2.18
CA GLY A 74 1.39 -8.91 -1.82
C GLY A 74 1.59 -9.15 -0.33
N CYS A 75 1.38 -10.41 0.07
CA CYS A 75 1.57 -10.94 1.42
C CYS A 75 1.63 -12.49 1.35
N ARG A 76 1.77 -13.17 2.49
CA ARG A 76 1.43 -14.60 2.57
C ARG A 76 -0.10 -14.76 2.55
N SER A 77 -0.59 -15.63 1.66
CA SER A 77 -2.02 -15.83 1.47
C SER A 77 -2.66 -16.62 2.62
N PRO A 78 -3.78 -16.16 3.20
CA PRO A 78 -4.58 -16.99 4.10
C PRO A 78 -5.33 -18.11 3.38
N LEU A 79 -5.58 -17.97 2.07
CA LEU A 79 -6.30 -18.98 1.29
C LEU A 79 -5.39 -20.13 0.85
N THR A 80 -4.17 -19.82 0.39
CA THR A 80 -3.27 -20.82 -0.20
C THR A 80 -2.08 -21.17 0.67
N GLY A 81 -1.78 -20.40 1.72
CA GLY A 81 -0.62 -20.59 2.59
C GLY A 81 0.74 -20.24 1.95
N GLY A 82 0.77 -19.91 0.66
CA GLY A 82 1.97 -19.49 -0.07
C GLY A 82 2.04 -17.98 -0.30
N ILE A 83 2.99 -17.56 -1.14
CA ILE A 83 3.05 -16.16 -1.59
C ILE A 83 1.86 -15.81 -2.47
N LYS A 84 1.26 -14.63 -2.24
CA LYS A 84 0.27 -14.04 -3.14
C LYS A 84 0.75 -12.68 -3.60
N GLU A 85 0.62 -12.43 -4.89
CA GLU A 85 0.60 -11.09 -5.47
C GLU A 85 -0.72 -10.90 -6.23
N SER A 86 -1.31 -9.72 -6.06
CA SER A 86 -2.49 -9.25 -6.77
C SER A 86 -2.14 -7.96 -7.51
N ASN A 87 -2.54 -7.88 -8.77
CA ASN A 87 -2.21 -6.75 -9.60
C ASN A 87 -3.46 -5.90 -9.87
N SER A 88 -3.38 -4.61 -9.56
CA SER A 88 -4.45 -3.64 -9.82
C SER A 88 -4.01 -2.55 -10.80
N GLY A 89 -4.98 -2.04 -11.57
CA GLY A 89 -4.84 -0.80 -12.33
C GLY A 89 -5.45 0.39 -11.58
N GLY A 90 -5.82 1.43 -12.34
CA GLY A 90 -6.53 2.59 -11.81
C GLY A 90 -5.60 3.71 -11.32
N THR A 91 -6.12 4.57 -10.45
CA THR A 91 -5.47 5.83 -10.08
C THR A 91 -4.55 5.73 -8.86
N PHE A 92 -4.58 4.62 -8.11
CA PHE A 92 -3.83 4.51 -6.86
C PHE A 92 -2.31 4.46 -7.09
N ALA A 93 -1.83 3.57 -7.97
CA ALA A 93 -0.41 3.55 -8.35
C ALA A 93 0.04 4.87 -9.01
N PHE A 94 -0.84 5.49 -9.81
CA PHE A 94 -0.56 6.80 -10.39
C PHE A 94 -0.34 7.86 -9.29
N ALA A 95 -1.23 7.90 -8.29
CA ALA A 95 -1.10 8.82 -7.16
C ALA A 95 0.18 8.56 -6.36
N LEU A 96 0.51 7.30 -6.05
CA LEU A 96 1.79 6.96 -5.40
C LEU A 96 2.98 7.50 -6.20
N GLY A 97 3.02 7.27 -7.51
CA GLY A 97 4.09 7.79 -8.36
C GLY A 97 4.15 9.32 -8.40
N GLN A 98 3.00 10.01 -8.38
CA GLN A 98 2.90 11.47 -8.30
C GLN A 98 3.32 12.03 -6.92
N LEU A 99 3.31 11.18 -5.89
CA LEU A 99 3.87 11.45 -4.56
C LEU A 99 5.35 11.04 -4.45
N GLU A 100 5.97 10.64 -5.57
CA GLU A 100 7.34 10.12 -5.63
C GLU A 100 7.55 8.86 -4.78
N LEU A 101 6.49 8.07 -4.58
CA LEU A 101 6.50 6.81 -3.86
C LEU A 101 6.57 5.62 -4.83
N SER A 102 7.46 4.68 -4.52
CA SER A 102 7.46 3.34 -5.11
C SER A 102 6.51 2.39 -4.39
N GLY A 103 5.97 2.77 -3.24
CA GLY A 103 5.06 1.93 -2.46
C GLY A 103 5.17 2.15 -0.95
N PHE A 104 4.52 1.25 -0.22
CA PHE A 104 4.62 1.15 1.23
C PHE A 104 4.37 -0.30 1.70
N THR A 105 4.93 -0.65 2.85
CA THR A 105 4.62 -1.89 3.57
C THR A 105 3.81 -1.54 4.82
N LEU A 106 2.73 -2.29 5.08
CA LEU A 106 2.03 -2.30 6.36
C LEU A 106 2.57 -3.44 7.20
N ASN A 107 3.18 -3.10 8.34
CA ASN A 107 3.74 -4.03 9.31
C ASN A 107 2.89 -4.06 10.59
N ASN A 108 2.97 -5.18 11.31
CA ASN A 108 2.21 -5.40 12.53
C ASN A 108 0.69 -5.22 12.30
N ALA A 109 -0.06 -4.96 13.36
CA ALA A 109 -1.50 -4.76 13.30
C ALA A 109 -1.92 -3.70 14.32
N THR A 110 -3.11 -3.16 14.12
CA THR A 110 -3.79 -2.28 15.07
C THR A 110 -5.18 -2.84 15.36
N GLU A 111 -5.68 -2.61 16.58
CA GLU A 111 -7.05 -2.98 16.95
C GLU A 111 -8.08 -1.98 16.43
N ASP A 112 -7.64 -0.76 16.08
CA ASP A 112 -8.49 0.31 15.59
C ASP A 112 -8.74 0.19 14.08
N TRP A 113 -9.92 0.61 13.65
CA TRP A 113 -10.17 0.84 12.22
C TRP A 113 -9.58 2.20 11.81
N VAL A 114 -8.64 2.19 10.87
CA VAL A 114 -7.84 3.38 10.53
C VAL A 114 -7.86 3.68 9.02
N VAL A 115 -8.04 4.95 8.68
CA VAL A 115 -7.72 5.51 7.36
C VAL A 115 -6.28 6.02 7.40
N ILE A 116 -5.44 5.50 6.50
CA ILE A 116 -4.07 6.00 6.30
C ILE A 116 -4.11 6.98 5.13
N HIS A 117 -3.89 8.26 5.42
CA HIS A 117 -3.89 9.34 4.44
C HIS A 117 -2.48 9.85 4.19
N ILE A 118 -1.93 9.51 3.02
CA ILE A 118 -0.62 9.98 2.55
C ILE A 118 -0.82 11.27 1.76
N GLN A 119 -0.36 12.39 2.30
CA GLN A 119 -0.55 13.71 1.71
C GLN A 119 0.54 14.08 0.72
N LYS A 120 0.24 15.05 -0.16
CA LYS A 120 1.21 15.64 -1.09
C LYS A 120 2.40 16.31 -0.38
N SER A 121 2.23 16.76 0.85
CA SER A 121 3.32 17.29 1.69
C SER A 121 4.34 16.21 2.10
N GLY A 122 4.00 14.93 1.95
CA GLY A 122 4.76 13.79 2.48
C GLY A 122 4.34 13.37 3.89
N GLU A 123 3.43 14.11 4.53
CA GLU A 123 2.87 13.73 5.84
C GLU A 123 1.94 12.51 5.68
N VAL A 124 2.09 11.51 6.57
CA VAL A 124 1.17 10.38 6.69
C VAL A 124 0.31 10.58 7.93
N ARG A 125 -1.00 10.70 7.75
CA ARG A 125 -1.97 10.81 8.84
C ARG A 125 -2.76 9.52 9.03
N PHE A 126 -3.16 9.28 10.27
CA PHE A 126 -3.95 8.13 10.70
C PHE A 126 -5.24 8.66 11.33
N ASP A 127 -6.33 8.57 10.58
CA ASP A 127 -7.65 9.01 11.03
C ASP A 127 -8.55 7.81 11.35
N SER A 128 -9.59 7.99 12.17
CA SER A 128 -10.55 6.90 12.45
C SER A 128 -11.34 6.51 11.19
N ALA A 129 -11.47 5.20 10.96
CA ALA A 129 -12.28 4.61 9.90
C ALA A 129 -13.63 4.05 10.38
N GLU A 130 -13.99 4.21 11.67
CA GLU A 130 -15.23 3.67 12.24
C GLU A 130 -16.48 4.08 11.46
N GLN A 131 -16.53 5.34 11.00
CA GLN A 131 -17.65 5.87 10.23
C GLN A 131 -17.86 5.18 8.87
N TYR A 132 -16.90 4.40 8.37
CA TYR A 132 -16.99 3.70 7.09
C TYR A 132 -17.37 2.21 7.24
N LEU A 133 -17.43 1.68 8.47
CA LEU A 133 -17.71 0.27 8.70
C LEU A 133 -19.13 -0.13 8.28
N GLY A 134 -19.24 -1.34 7.73
CA GLY A 134 -20.51 -1.90 7.23
C GLY A 134 -21.01 -1.26 5.93
N LYS A 135 -20.26 -0.32 5.34
CA LYS A 135 -20.59 0.30 4.05
C LYS A 135 -20.02 -0.50 2.90
N SER A 136 -20.69 -0.46 1.77
CA SER A 136 -20.11 -0.94 0.51
C SER A 136 -18.92 -0.09 0.10
N ASN A 137 -18.03 -0.64 -0.75
CA ASN A 137 -16.90 0.10 -1.30
C ASN A 137 -17.33 1.41 -2.00
N PHE A 138 -18.49 1.43 -2.68
CA PHE A 138 -18.98 2.63 -3.36
C PHE A 138 -19.40 3.73 -2.38
N GLU A 139 -20.11 3.36 -1.30
CA GLU A 139 -20.52 4.30 -0.26
C GLU A 139 -19.33 4.83 0.53
N ALA A 140 -18.39 3.94 0.92
CA ALA A 140 -17.16 4.33 1.58
C ALA A 140 -16.33 5.28 0.70
N ALA A 141 -16.21 5.00 -0.60
CA ALA A 141 -15.49 5.87 -1.54
C ALA A 141 -16.11 7.27 -1.64
N ALA A 142 -17.44 7.37 -1.71
CA ALA A 142 -18.12 8.66 -1.75
C ALA A 142 -17.83 9.50 -0.50
N LEU A 143 -17.95 8.90 0.69
CA LEU A 143 -17.66 9.59 1.96
C LEU A 143 -16.18 9.97 2.09
N LEU A 144 -15.26 9.11 1.65
CA LEU A 144 -13.83 9.43 1.62
C LEU A 144 -13.54 10.61 0.69
N HIS A 145 -14.21 10.70 -0.47
CA HIS A 145 -14.05 11.86 -1.36
C HIS A 145 -14.66 13.14 -0.81
N ASP A 146 -15.72 13.07 -0.03
CA ASP A 146 -16.29 14.23 0.66
C ASP A 146 -15.34 14.74 1.77
N ASN A 147 -14.73 13.82 2.52
CA ASN A 147 -13.84 14.15 3.65
C ASN A 147 -12.43 14.59 3.22
N TYR A 148 -11.86 13.93 2.20
CA TYR A 148 -10.47 14.14 1.78
C TYR A 148 -10.33 14.84 0.42
N GLY A 149 -11.45 15.09 -0.26
CA GLY A 149 -11.52 15.78 -1.54
C GLY A 149 -11.44 14.85 -2.76
N LYS A 150 -12.04 15.27 -3.86
CA LYS A 150 -12.20 14.47 -5.10
C LYS A 150 -10.91 14.07 -5.82
N LYS A 151 -9.75 14.59 -5.39
CA LYS A 151 -8.45 14.32 -6.01
C LYS A 151 -7.66 13.22 -5.31
N VAL A 152 -8.16 12.67 -4.20
CA VAL A 152 -7.51 11.50 -3.58
C VAL A 152 -7.82 10.22 -4.36
N SER A 153 -6.82 9.36 -4.47
CA SER A 153 -6.99 7.99 -4.94
C SER A 153 -7.19 7.08 -3.75
N LEU A 154 -8.09 6.10 -3.88
CA LEU A 154 -8.50 5.24 -2.78
C LEU A 154 -8.09 3.79 -3.03
N ALA A 155 -7.67 3.11 -1.97
CA ALA A 155 -7.55 1.66 -1.91
C ALA A 155 -8.31 1.22 -0.65
N ILE A 156 -9.39 0.48 -0.82
CA ILE A 156 -10.34 0.13 0.24
C ILE A 156 -10.72 -1.35 0.15
N CYS A 157 -11.05 -1.91 1.31
CA CYS A 157 -11.59 -3.26 1.46
C CYS A 157 -12.96 -3.13 2.13
N GLY A 158 -13.93 -3.95 1.72
CA GLY A 158 -15.30 -3.95 2.24
C GLY A 158 -15.85 -5.37 2.31
#